data_AF-A0A099CVT9-F1
#
_entry.id   AF-A0A099CVT9-F1
#
_cell.length_a   1.000
_cell.length_b   1.000
_cell.length_c   1.000
_cell.angle_alpha   90.00
_cell.angle_beta   90.00
_cell.angle_gamma   90.00
#
_symmetry.space_group_name_H-M   'P 1'
#
loop_
_entity.id
_entity.type
_entity.pdbx_description
1 polymer ?
#
loop_
_entity_poly.entity_id
_entity_poly.type
_entity_poly.pdbx_seq_one_letter_code
_entity_poly.pdbx_strand_id
1 'polypeptide(L)'
;MVEARPWERRHGGYLISGDFRVNPKLPYMVYPGQALTHGDVLSVQPVNLQDNEYLVLQECVTQRCDEAKIVRVWNTNGSIATAPQMHAGDRIMIPHENKYFIYLKRLPEVPFHPSCDACDTHFRSFALFSPPLTLIPNGLLSAHYQHELEKTDREPPQKVVSEKHEGATFVITFDGGSTVRIKRMRPDNDG
;
A
#
# COMPACT_ATOMS: atom_id res chain seq x y z
N MET A 1 -24.59 2.91 -26.88
CA MET A 1 -24.26 1.90 -25.86
C MET A 1 -22.81 2.13 -25.46
N VAL A 2 -22.57 2.57 -24.22
CA VAL A 2 -21.20 2.63 -23.68
C VAL A 2 -20.91 1.22 -23.17
N GLU A 3 -20.05 0.48 -23.86
CA GLU A 3 -19.55 -0.79 -23.33
C GLU A 3 -18.83 -0.50 -22.02
N ALA A 4 -19.26 -1.15 -20.93
CA ALA A 4 -18.54 -1.09 -19.67
C ALA A 4 -17.13 -1.65 -19.92
N ARG A 5 -16.10 -0.93 -19.46
CA ARG A 5 -14.71 -1.37 -19.63
C ARG A 5 -14.55 -2.73 -18.95
N PRO A 6 -13.69 -3.64 -19.45
CA PRO A 6 -13.60 -5.00 -18.92
C PRO A 6 -13.12 -5.05 -17.46
N TRP A 7 -12.52 -3.97 -16.96
CA TRP A 7 -12.08 -3.80 -15.58
C TRP A 7 -13.09 -3.04 -14.69
N GLU A 8 -14.33 -2.85 -15.14
CA GLU A 8 -15.37 -2.13 -14.40
C GLU A 8 -16.60 -3.02 -14.14
N ARG A 9 -17.21 -2.84 -12.97
CA ARG A 9 -18.48 -3.49 -12.60
C ARG A 9 -19.29 -2.59 -11.69
N ARG A 10 -20.58 -2.40 -11.99
CA ARG A 10 -21.51 -1.71 -11.11
C ARG A 10 -22.12 -2.69 -10.10
N HIS A 11 -22.10 -2.35 -8.81
CA HIS A 11 -22.72 -3.17 -7.77
C HIS A 11 -23.01 -2.34 -6.50
N GLY A 12 -24.22 -2.46 -5.96
CA GLY A 12 -24.59 -1.85 -4.68
C GLY A 12 -24.49 -0.32 -4.65
N GLY A 13 -24.73 0.36 -5.77
CA GLY A 13 -24.59 1.82 -5.88
C GLY A 13 -23.14 2.30 -6.05
N TYR A 14 -22.21 1.41 -6.40
CA TYR A 14 -20.82 1.76 -6.69
C TYR A 14 -20.40 1.31 -8.08
N LEU A 15 -19.59 2.13 -8.74
CA LEU A 15 -18.72 1.72 -9.83
C LEU A 15 -17.43 1.15 -9.24
N ILE A 16 -17.27 -0.17 -9.34
CA ILE A 16 -16.07 -0.88 -8.93
C ILE A 16 -15.11 -0.94 -10.12
N SER A 17 -13.86 -0.55 -9.91
CA SER A 17 -12.85 -0.50 -10.97
C SER A 17 -11.52 -1.11 -10.51
N GLY A 18 -10.97 -1.96 -11.38
CA GLY A 18 -9.60 -2.46 -11.29
C GLY A 18 -8.61 -1.64 -12.12
N ASP A 19 -8.94 -0.44 -12.59
CA ASP A 19 -8.04 0.40 -13.41
C ASP A 19 -6.85 0.90 -12.57
N PHE A 20 -5.82 0.07 -12.46
CA PHE A 20 -4.55 0.35 -11.81
C PHE A 20 -3.42 -0.06 -12.76
N ARG A 21 -2.25 0.54 -12.55
CA ARG A 21 -1.09 0.34 -13.42
C ARG A 21 0.19 0.34 -12.60
N VAL A 22 1.17 -0.43 -13.03
CA VAL A 22 2.56 -0.30 -12.58
C VAL A 22 3.24 0.82 -13.35
N ASN A 23 4.03 1.66 -12.67
CA ASN A 23 4.78 2.71 -13.33
C ASN A 23 5.96 2.11 -14.13
N PRO A 24 6.04 2.33 -15.46
CA PRO A 24 7.08 1.72 -16.28
C PRO A 24 8.50 2.22 -15.97
N LYS A 25 8.64 3.43 -15.40
CA LYS A 25 9.92 4.00 -14.97
C LYS A 25 10.29 3.61 -13.53
N LEU A 26 9.29 3.27 -12.73
CA LEU A 26 9.42 2.88 -11.32
C LEU A 26 8.66 1.55 -11.13
N PRO A 27 9.22 0.40 -11.56
CA PRO A 27 8.51 -0.87 -11.70
C PRO A 27 8.13 -1.54 -10.37
N TYR A 28 8.13 -0.77 -9.28
CA TYR A 28 7.75 -1.14 -7.93
C TYR A 28 6.61 -0.26 -7.38
N MET A 29 6.17 0.73 -8.16
CA MET A 29 5.11 1.67 -7.80
C MET A 29 3.84 1.36 -8.59
N VAL A 30 2.76 1.09 -7.87
CA VAL A 30 1.42 0.85 -8.41
C VAL A 30 0.55 2.07 -8.13
N TYR A 31 -0.20 2.52 -9.12
CA TYR A 31 -1.03 3.72 -9.00
C TYR A 31 -2.37 3.54 -9.73
N PRO A 32 -3.42 4.26 -9.32
CA PRO A 32 -4.71 4.17 -9.97
C PRO A 32 -4.63 4.84 -11.36
N GLY A 33 -5.26 4.23 -12.37
CA GLY A 33 -5.31 4.74 -13.74
C GLY A 33 -6.08 6.06 -13.88
N GLN A 34 -6.92 6.39 -12.90
CA GLN A 34 -7.59 7.67 -12.73
C GLN A 34 -7.34 8.19 -11.32
N ALA A 35 -7.24 9.52 -11.14
CA ALA A 35 -7.11 10.13 -9.82
C ALA A 35 -8.20 9.62 -8.87
N LEU A 36 -7.81 9.29 -7.64
CA LEU A 36 -8.78 9.03 -6.57
C LEU A 36 -9.35 10.36 -6.12
N THR A 37 -10.64 10.39 -5.84
CA THR A 37 -11.43 11.57 -5.51
C THR A 37 -12.12 11.36 -4.16
N HIS A 38 -12.58 12.46 -3.55
CA HIS A 38 -13.34 12.40 -2.30
C HIS A 38 -14.49 11.39 -2.40
N GLY A 39 -14.60 10.51 -1.40
CA GLY A 39 -15.67 9.52 -1.29
C GLY A 39 -15.41 8.21 -2.04
N ASP A 40 -14.33 8.11 -2.81
CA ASP A 40 -13.87 6.79 -3.24
C ASP A 40 -13.50 5.94 -2.04
N VAL A 41 -13.68 4.64 -2.18
CA VAL A 41 -13.12 3.65 -1.28
C VAL A 41 -12.11 2.81 -2.04
N LEU A 42 -10.86 2.88 -1.61
CA LEU A 42 -9.80 1.99 -2.06
C LEU A 42 -9.84 0.72 -1.22
N SER A 43 -9.87 -0.45 -1.86
CA SER A 43 -9.73 -1.73 -1.19
C SER A 43 -8.41 -2.36 -1.62
N VAL A 44 -7.52 -2.55 -0.66
CA VAL A 44 -6.18 -3.12 -0.82
C VAL A 44 -6.09 -4.34 0.09
N GLN A 45 -6.03 -5.52 -0.52
CA GLN A 45 -6.02 -6.79 0.18
C GLN A 45 -4.72 -7.54 -0.15
N PRO A 46 -3.73 -7.54 0.76
CA PRO A 46 -2.63 -8.48 0.69
C PRO A 46 -3.18 -9.91 0.78
N VAL A 47 -2.87 -10.75 -0.20
CA VAL A 47 -3.24 -12.18 -0.20
C VAL A 47 -2.16 -13.01 0.49
N ASN A 48 -0.91 -12.66 0.22
CA ASN A 48 0.26 -13.22 0.87
C ASN A 48 1.35 -12.12 0.94
N LEU A 49 2.01 -12.03 2.08
CA LEU A 49 3.20 -11.23 2.33
C LEU A 49 4.24 -12.12 3.01
N GLN A 50 5.53 -11.86 2.80
CA GLN A 50 6.59 -12.47 3.60
C GLN A 50 6.72 -11.75 4.95
N ASP A 51 7.29 -12.39 5.96
CA ASP A 51 7.37 -11.84 7.34
C ASP A 51 8.09 -10.47 7.43
N ASN A 52 9.07 -10.25 6.57
CA ASN A 52 9.83 -9.00 6.54
C ASN A 52 9.29 -7.98 5.52
N GLU A 53 8.11 -8.22 4.95
CA GLU A 53 7.52 -7.38 3.93
C GLU A 53 6.39 -6.50 4.45
N TYR A 54 6.42 -5.26 3.97
CA TYR A 54 5.50 -4.21 4.36
C TYR A 54 4.90 -3.60 3.10
N LEU A 55 3.61 -3.84 2.87
CA LEU A 55 2.85 -3.16 1.83
C LEU A 55 2.50 -1.78 2.32
N VAL A 56 2.72 -0.75 1.51
CA VAL A 56 2.51 0.64 1.92
C VAL A 56 1.63 1.34 0.91
N LEU A 57 0.63 2.06 1.41
CA LEU A 57 -0.14 3.05 0.67
C LEU A 57 0.34 4.44 1.11
N GLN A 58 0.83 5.23 0.17
CA GLN A 58 1.23 6.62 0.37
C GLN A 58 0.39 7.57 -0.47
N GLU A 59 0.27 8.80 0.02
CA GLU A 59 -0.26 9.94 -0.71
C GLU A 59 0.80 11.04 -0.83
N CYS A 60 0.91 11.67 -1.99
CA CYS A 60 1.81 12.81 -2.16
C CYS A 60 1.31 13.99 -1.32
N VAL A 61 2.17 14.66 -0.56
CA VAL A 61 1.79 15.88 0.18
C VAL A 61 1.85 17.09 -0.74
N THR A 62 2.80 17.09 -1.68
CA THR A 62 3.01 18.19 -2.62
C THR A 62 2.63 17.79 -4.05
N GLN A 63 2.44 18.78 -4.93
CA GLN A 63 2.15 18.52 -6.35
C GLN A 63 3.29 17.77 -7.07
N ARG A 64 4.53 18.03 -6.67
CA ARG A 64 5.75 17.40 -7.21
C ARG A 64 6.04 16.04 -6.56
N CYS A 65 5.37 15.71 -5.47
CA CYS A 65 5.55 14.48 -4.70
C CYS A 65 6.99 14.29 -4.20
N ASP A 66 7.64 15.37 -3.78
CA ASP A 66 8.92 15.33 -3.06
C ASP A 66 8.76 14.88 -1.61
N GLU A 67 7.58 15.10 -1.03
CA GLU A 67 7.16 14.54 0.26
C GLU A 67 5.87 13.71 0.08
N ALA A 68 5.80 12.58 0.79
CA ALA A 68 4.67 11.69 0.85
C ALA A 68 4.28 11.39 2.31
N LYS A 69 3.00 11.12 2.50
CA LYS A 69 2.41 10.75 3.78
C LYS A 69 1.95 9.30 3.72
N ILE A 70 2.26 8.52 4.75
CA ILE A 70 1.73 7.17 4.91
C ILE A 70 0.24 7.24 5.21
N VAL A 71 -0.55 6.58 4.37
CA VAL A 71 -1.99 6.41 4.58
C VAL A 71 -2.25 5.10 5.34
N ARG A 72 -1.57 4.02 4.94
CA ARG A 72 -1.70 2.71 5.57
C ARG A 72 -0.47 1.84 5.31
N VAL A 73 -0.15 0.96 6.24
CA VAL A 73 0.85 -0.11 6.10
C VAL A 73 0.20 -1.45 6.42
N TRP A 74 0.59 -2.51 5.73
CA TRP A 74 0.23 -3.89 6.05
C TRP A 74 1.48 -4.75 6.18
N ASN A 75 1.47 -5.68 7.11
CA ASN A 75 2.42 -6.79 7.20
C ASN A 75 1.65 -8.12 7.23
N THR A 76 2.32 -9.24 7.50
CA THR A 76 1.71 -10.57 7.62
C THR A 76 0.62 -10.66 8.69
N ASN A 77 0.69 -9.81 9.73
CA ASN A 77 -0.33 -9.72 10.79
C ASN A 77 -1.54 -8.84 10.40
N GLY A 78 -1.56 -8.30 9.18
CA GLY A 78 -2.62 -7.45 8.65
C GLY A 78 -2.28 -5.96 8.67
N SER A 79 -3.31 -5.12 8.72
CA SER A 79 -3.14 -3.67 8.64
C SER A 79 -2.57 -3.11 9.95
N ILE A 80 -1.50 -2.33 9.84
CA ILE A 80 -0.91 -1.58 10.93
C ILE A 80 -1.66 -0.23 11.03
N ALA A 81 -2.16 0.07 12.22
CA ALA A 81 -2.84 1.34 12.46
C ALA A 81 -1.83 2.49 12.50
N THR A 82 -1.74 3.26 11.43
CA THR A 82 -0.88 4.46 11.34
C THR A 82 -1.64 5.76 11.62
N ALA A 83 -2.98 5.71 11.75
CA ALA A 83 -3.84 6.84 12.11
C ALA A 83 -5.17 6.34 12.74
N PRO A 84 -5.94 7.19 13.45
CA PRO A 84 -7.15 6.80 14.21
C PRO A 84 -8.38 6.39 13.35
N GLN A 85 -8.21 6.15 12.05
CA GLN A 85 -9.36 5.93 11.18
C GLN A 85 -9.91 4.50 11.25
N MET A 86 -11.08 4.40 11.88
CA MET A 86 -11.96 3.22 12.01
C MET A 86 -12.52 2.74 10.66
N HIS A 87 -11.68 2.11 9.85
CA HIS A 87 -12.14 1.35 8.69
C HIS A 87 -11.60 -0.08 8.76
N ALA A 88 -12.30 -1.03 8.12
CA ALA A 88 -11.80 -2.39 7.95
C ALA A 88 -10.37 -2.35 7.40
N GLY A 89 -9.48 -3.22 7.89
CA GLY A 89 -8.03 -3.10 7.65
C GLY A 89 -7.62 -3.05 6.18
N ASP A 90 -8.46 -3.54 5.27
CA ASP A 90 -8.25 -3.58 3.82
C ASP A 90 -8.95 -2.43 3.05
N ARG A 91 -9.74 -1.57 3.70
CA ARG A 91 -10.53 -0.51 3.05
C ARG A 91 -10.16 0.87 3.56
N ILE A 92 -9.93 1.77 2.63
CA ILE A 92 -9.49 3.14 2.89
C ILE A 92 -10.45 4.09 2.17
N MET A 93 -11.13 4.93 2.93
CA MET A 93 -11.91 6.02 2.37
C MET A 93 -10.97 7.15 1.95
N ILE A 94 -11.13 7.64 0.72
CA ILE A 94 -10.31 8.70 0.17
C ILE A 94 -10.91 10.06 0.56
N PRO A 95 -10.17 10.88 1.33
CA PRO A 95 -10.71 12.12 1.89
C PRO A 95 -10.68 13.30 0.92
N HIS A 96 -9.85 13.26 -0.13
CA HIS A 96 -9.75 14.33 -1.12
C HIS A 96 -9.07 13.81 -2.38
N GLU A 97 -9.15 14.59 -3.46
CA GLU A 97 -8.43 14.27 -4.67
C GLU A 97 -6.92 14.44 -4.47
N ASN A 98 -6.14 13.38 -4.76
CA ASN A 98 -4.69 13.43 -4.67
C ASN A 98 -4.02 12.28 -5.45
N LYS A 99 -2.69 12.32 -5.52
CA LYS A 99 -1.86 11.24 -6.06
C LYS A 99 -1.58 10.21 -4.96
N TYR A 100 -2.13 9.01 -5.14
CA TYR A 100 -1.92 7.86 -4.28
C TYR A 100 -1.10 6.80 -5.00
N PHE A 101 -0.24 6.10 -4.28
CA PHE A 101 0.52 4.99 -4.83
C PHE A 101 0.80 3.92 -3.77
N ILE A 102 0.98 2.70 -4.25
CA ILE A 102 1.20 1.49 -3.46
C ILE A 102 2.56 0.91 -3.85
N TYR A 103 3.32 0.46 -2.87
CA TYR A 103 4.58 -0.25 -3.07
C TYR A 103 4.82 -1.27 -1.94
N LEU A 104 5.71 -2.22 -2.19
CA LEU A 104 6.10 -3.23 -1.21
C LEU A 104 7.56 -2.99 -0.79
N LYS A 105 7.82 -2.86 0.51
CA LYS A 105 9.17 -2.66 1.05
C LYS A 105 9.55 -3.85 1.92
N ARG A 106 10.77 -4.35 1.75
CA ARG A 106 11.39 -5.26 2.72
C ARG A 106 12.11 -4.46 3.78
N LEU A 107 11.94 -4.85 5.02
CA LEU A 107 12.73 -4.38 6.16
C LEU A 107 13.59 -5.54 6.68
N PRO A 108 14.57 -5.30 7.57
CA PRO A 108 15.32 -6.37 8.19
C PRO A 108 14.39 -7.37 8.87
N GLU A 109 14.73 -8.66 8.78
CA GLU A 109 14.11 -9.68 9.62
C GLU A 109 14.44 -9.40 11.08
N VAL A 110 13.41 -9.46 11.93
CA VAL A 110 13.53 -9.27 13.37
C VAL A 110 13.36 -10.64 14.02
N PRO A 111 14.45 -11.39 14.26
CA PRO A 111 14.35 -12.62 15.02
C PRO A 111 13.80 -12.31 16.42
N PHE A 112 13.00 -13.23 16.95
CA PHE A 112 12.54 -13.15 18.34
C PHE A 112 13.76 -13.01 19.26
N HIS A 113 13.88 -11.87 19.94
CA HIS A 113 15.03 -11.59 20.80
C HIS A 113 14.68 -11.94 22.25
N PRO A 114 15.31 -12.98 22.86
CA PRO A 114 14.93 -13.47 24.18
C PRO A 114 15.20 -12.47 25.32
N SER A 115 15.98 -11.40 25.07
CA SER A 115 16.23 -10.33 26.05
C SER A 115 15.35 -9.09 25.88
N CYS A 116 14.32 -9.15 25.03
CA CYS A 116 13.40 -8.04 24.82
C CYS A 116 11.96 -8.54 24.87
N ASP A 117 11.42 -8.68 26.08
CA ASP A 117 10.04 -9.14 26.32
C ASP A 117 8.97 -8.24 25.68
N ALA A 118 9.33 -7.00 25.30
CA ALA A 118 8.47 -6.04 24.64
C ALA A 118 8.71 -5.91 23.12
N CYS A 119 9.70 -6.63 22.56
CA CYS A 119 10.00 -6.56 21.13
C CYS A 119 9.06 -7.47 20.36
N ASP A 120 8.30 -6.88 19.45
CA ASP A 120 7.53 -7.62 18.46
C ASP A 120 8.45 -8.20 17.37
N THR A 121 7.96 -9.20 16.63
CA THR A 121 8.67 -9.75 15.46
C THR A 121 8.55 -8.87 14.22
N HIS A 122 7.84 -7.74 14.33
CA HIS A 122 7.58 -6.82 13.22
C HIS A 122 7.66 -5.36 13.68
N PHE A 123 8.03 -4.48 12.75
CA PHE A 123 7.94 -3.04 12.96
C PHE A 123 6.46 -2.61 12.95
N ARG A 124 6.00 -1.94 14.02
CA ARG A 124 4.60 -1.50 14.16
C ARG A 124 4.39 0.00 14.02
N SER A 125 5.46 0.78 13.98
CA SER A 125 5.39 2.24 13.99
C SER A 125 6.37 2.82 12.98
N PHE A 126 5.91 3.83 12.25
CA PHE A 126 6.64 4.42 11.13
C PHE A 126 6.53 5.95 11.18
N ALA A 127 7.51 6.64 10.61
CA ALA A 127 7.41 8.07 10.38
C ALA A 127 6.25 8.34 9.42
N LEU A 128 5.32 9.23 9.81
CA LEU A 128 4.12 9.50 9.01
C LEU A 128 4.44 10.20 7.69
N PHE A 129 5.48 11.04 7.69
CA PHE A 129 5.94 11.81 6.54
C PHE A 129 7.37 11.39 6.17
N SER A 130 7.63 11.24 4.88
CA SER A 130 8.91 10.82 4.33
C SER A 130 9.03 11.23 2.85
N PRO A 131 10.20 11.11 2.23
CA PRO A 131 10.28 11.04 0.77
C PRO A 131 9.35 9.94 0.21
N PRO A 132 8.90 10.06 -1.04
CA PRO A 132 8.08 9.04 -1.69
C PRO A 132 8.83 7.71 -1.76
N LEU A 133 8.10 6.60 -1.62
CA LEU A 133 8.63 5.23 -1.76
C LEU A 133 9.65 4.85 -0.66
N THR A 134 9.65 5.60 0.44
CA THR A 134 10.46 5.35 1.63
C THR A 134 9.55 4.94 2.79
N LEU A 135 9.97 3.93 3.55
CA LEU A 135 9.31 3.50 4.78
C LEU A 135 10.33 3.56 5.91
N ILE A 136 10.11 4.43 6.89
CA ILE A 136 11.05 4.66 8.00
C ILE A 136 10.44 4.12 9.28
N PRO A 137 10.87 2.94 9.76
CA PRO A 137 10.48 2.44 11.07
C PRO A 137 10.95 3.36 12.18
N ASN A 138 10.14 3.52 13.23
CA ASN A 138 10.51 4.25 14.44
C ASN A 138 10.12 3.44 15.70
N GLY A 139 10.33 4.01 16.88
CA GLY A 139 10.08 3.31 18.15
C GLY A 139 11.23 2.40 18.61
N LEU A 140 11.00 1.63 19.67
CA LEU A 140 12.04 0.90 20.40
C LEU A 140 12.75 -0.16 19.52
N LEU A 141 11.98 -0.91 18.73
CA LEU A 141 12.54 -1.94 17.86
C LEU A 141 13.49 -1.34 16.81
N SER A 142 13.11 -0.20 16.24
CA SER A 142 13.91 0.51 15.24
C SER A 142 15.24 1.02 15.81
N ALA A 143 15.29 1.39 17.10
CA ALA A 143 16.53 1.75 17.77
C ALA A 143 17.49 0.56 17.92
N HIS A 144 16.97 -0.66 18.05
CA HIS A 144 17.78 -1.87 18.16
C HIS A 144 18.37 -2.31 16.81
N TYR A 145 17.63 -2.11 15.72
CA TYR A 145 18.00 -2.52 14.37
C TYR A 145 18.47 -1.36 13.48
N GLN A 146 18.96 -0.26 14.07
CA GLN A 146 19.26 0.97 13.34
C GLN A 146 20.25 0.73 12.18
N HIS A 147 21.30 -0.06 12.42
CA HIS A 147 22.34 -0.31 11.43
C HIS A 147 21.81 -1.13 10.22
N GLU A 148 20.94 -2.11 10.47
CA GLU A 148 20.29 -2.90 9.43
C GLU A 148 19.27 -2.06 8.65
N LEU A 149 18.57 -1.16 9.35
CA LEU A 149 17.63 -0.21 8.75
C LEU A 149 18.33 0.78 7.83
N GLU A 150 19.50 1.31 8.21
CA GLU A 150 20.30 2.21 7.37
C GLU A 150 20.75 1.57 6.06
N LYS A 151 21.04 0.25 6.08
CA LYS A 151 21.34 -0.51 4.85
C LYS A 151 20.09 -0.65 4.00
N THR A 152 18.99 -1.04 4.62
CA THR A 152 17.73 -1.33 3.93
C THR A 152 17.09 -0.07 3.34
N ASP A 153 17.28 1.09 3.95
CA ASP A 153 16.78 2.38 3.46
C ASP A 153 17.27 2.69 2.03
N ARG A 154 18.48 2.25 1.70
CA ARG A 154 19.10 2.46 0.37
C ARG A 154 18.59 1.52 -0.71
N GLU A 155 17.89 0.45 -0.33
CA GLU A 155 17.36 -0.51 -1.28
C GLU A 155 16.04 0.01 -1.90
N PRO A 156 15.80 -0.18 -3.20
CA PRO A 156 14.50 0.16 -3.77
C PRO A 156 13.39 -0.75 -3.21
N PRO A 157 12.11 -0.33 -3.31
CA PRO A 157 11.00 -1.24 -3.08
C PRO A 157 11.01 -2.45 -4.02
N GLN A 158 10.30 -3.52 -3.64
CA GLN A 158 10.20 -4.75 -4.40
C GLN A 158 9.52 -4.49 -5.75
N LYS A 159 10.10 -5.05 -6.82
CA LYS A 159 9.56 -4.91 -8.18
C LYS A 159 8.27 -5.70 -8.32
N VAL A 160 7.34 -5.18 -9.12
CA VAL A 160 6.20 -5.95 -9.60
C VAL A 160 6.68 -6.79 -10.79
N VAL A 161 6.47 -8.11 -10.70
CA VAL A 161 6.89 -9.08 -11.73
C VAL A 161 5.72 -9.59 -12.56
N SER A 162 4.49 -9.42 -12.07
CA SER A 162 3.27 -9.76 -12.78
C SER A 162 2.14 -8.84 -12.38
N GLU A 163 1.33 -8.42 -13.35
CA GLU A 163 0.08 -7.69 -13.16
C GLU A 163 -1.00 -8.29 -14.06
N LYS A 164 -2.24 -8.35 -13.56
CA LYS A 164 -3.40 -8.80 -14.34
C LYS A 164 -4.70 -8.21 -13.80
N HIS A 165 -5.73 -8.20 -14.64
CA HIS A 165 -7.07 -7.83 -14.25
C HIS A 165 -7.96 -9.08 -14.14
N GLU A 166 -8.56 -9.28 -12.97
CA GLU A 166 -9.57 -10.30 -12.70
C GLU A 166 -10.94 -9.61 -12.57
N GLY A 167 -11.56 -9.30 -13.71
CA GLY A 167 -12.73 -8.43 -13.76
C GLY A 167 -12.39 -7.04 -13.18
N ALA A 168 -13.19 -6.57 -12.23
CA ALA A 168 -12.97 -5.28 -11.56
C ALA A 168 -11.92 -5.31 -10.42
N THR A 169 -11.02 -6.30 -10.41
CA THR A 169 -9.93 -6.42 -9.44
C THR A 169 -8.58 -6.43 -10.17
N PHE A 170 -7.69 -5.54 -9.76
CA PHE A 170 -6.30 -5.56 -10.17
C PHE A 170 -5.49 -6.49 -9.26
N VAL A 171 -4.75 -7.42 -9.83
CA VAL A 171 -3.93 -8.38 -9.08
C VAL A 171 -2.48 -8.22 -9.49
N ILE A 172 -1.63 -8.01 -8.51
CA ILE A 172 -0.18 -7.85 -8.69
C ILE A 172 0.57 -8.88 -7.88
N THR A 173 1.71 -9.32 -8.42
CA THR A 173 2.68 -10.14 -7.73
C THR A 173 4.03 -9.43 -7.75
N PHE A 174 4.60 -9.25 -6.56
CA PHE A 174 5.91 -8.69 -6.36
C PHE A 174 6.99 -9.77 -6.45
N ASP A 175 8.22 -9.34 -6.70
CA ASP A 175 9.40 -10.17 -6.60
C ASP A 175 9.50 -10.80 -5.20
N GLY A 176 9.67 -12.12 -5.13
CA GLY A 176 9.50 -12.93 -3.90
C GLY A 176 8.11 -13.52 -3.66
N GLY A 177 7.16 -13.32 -4.59
CA GLY A 177 5.90 -14.07 -4.66
C GLY A 177 4.71 -13.46 -3.91
N SER A 178 4.92 -12.36 -3.19
CA SER A 178 3.86 -11.65 -2.48
C SER A 178 2.84 -11.06 -3.42
N THR A 179 1.56 -11.26 -3.11
CA THR A 179 0.45 -10.98 -4.02
C THR A 179 -0.57 -10.07 -3.36
N VAL A 180 -1.04 -9.08 -4.10
CA VAL A 180 -1.99 -8.07 -3.61
C VAL A 180 -3.15 -7.93 -4.59
N ARG A 181 -4.37 -7.81 -4.06
CA ARG A 181 -5.59 -7.51 -4.82
C ARG A 181 -6.04 -6.09 -4.51
N ILE A 182 -6.30 -5.32 -5.56
CA ILE A 182 -6.62 -3.90 -5.46
C ILE A 182 -7.88 -3.61 -6.25
N LYS A 183 -8.79 -2.81 -5.69
CA LYS A 183 -9.96 -2.27 -6.39
C LYS A 183 -10.32 -0.90 -5.84
N ARG A 184 -10.85 -0.05 -6.71
CA ARG A 184 -11.50 1.22 -6.36
C ARG A 184 -13.01 1.01 -6.38
N MET A 185 -13.72 1.59 -5.42
CA MET A 185 -15.18 1.66 -5.39
C MET A 185 -15.57 3.13 -5.35
N ARG A 186 -16.11 3.65 -6.45
CA ARG A 186 -16.60 5.02 -6.56
C ARG A 186 -18.12 5.04 -6.39
N PRO A 187 -18.71 5.92 -5.57
CA PRO A 187 -20.15 6.12 -5.54
C PRO A 187 -20.68 6.38 -6.95
N ASP A 188 -21.71 5.62 -7.33
CA ASP A 188 -22.33 5.72 -8.64
C ASP A 188 -23.41 6.80 -8.62
N ASN A 189 -23.03 8.02 -8.96
CA ASN A 189 -23.94 9.17 -8.97
C ASN A 189 -24.81 9.26 -10.25
N ASP A 190 -24.64 8.31 -11.19
CA ASP A 190 -25.40 8.26 -12.46
C ASP A 190 -26.57 7.24 -12.40
N GLY A 191 -27.20 7.12 -11.23
CA GLY A 191 -28.40 6.30 -11.02
C GLY A 191 -29.66 6.90 -11.65
#